data_AF-A0A090S648-F1
#
_entry.id   AF-A0A090S648-F1
#
_cell.length_a   1.000
_cell.length_b   1.000
_cell.length_c   1.000
_cell.angle_alpha   90.00
_cell.angle_beta   90.00
_cell.angle_gamma   90.00
#
_symmetry.space_group_name_H-M   'P 1'
#
loop_
_entity.id
_entity.type
_entity.pdbx_description
1 polymer ?
#
loop_
_entity_poly.entity_id
_entity_poly.type
_entity_poly.pdbx_seq_one_letter_code
_entity_poly.pdbx_strand_id
1 'polypeptide(L)'
;MARLEREPDIHVVATASNGLEAVEVVKQTVPDVVLMDVSMPIMNGIEATELLKTELPFVRVLMLTMHDNREYIMKVMQAGAVGIC
;
A
#
# COMPACT_ATOMS: atom_id res chain seq x y z
N MET A 1 8.26 -16.75 -4.60
CA MET A 1 6.82 -16.68 -4.87
C MET A 1 6.13 -16.18 -3.61
N ALA A 2 5.39 -15.08 -3.74
CA ALA A 2 4.76 -14.40 -2.62
C ALA A 2 3.60 -15.24 -2.09
N ARG A 3 3.35 -15.24 -0.78
CA ARG A 3 2.31 -16.09 -0.16
C ARG A 3 0.91 -15.83 -0.75
N LEU A 4 0.67 -14.61 -1.21
CA LEU A 4 -0.57 -14.16 -1.85
C LEU A 4 -0.84 -14.82 -3.22
N GLU A 5 0.19 -15.22 -3.96
CA GLU A 5 0.03 -15.89 -5.27
C GLU A 5 -0.61 -17.28 -5.14
N ARG A 6 -0.71 -17.81 -3.92
CA ARG A 6 -1.29 -19.12 -3.62
C ARG A 6 -2.76 -19.03 -3.23
N GLU A 7 -3.28 -17.82 -2.98
CA GLU A 7 -4.68 -17.61 -2.67
C GLU A 7 -5.48 -17.52 -3.98
N PRO A 8 -6.46 -18.41 -4.22
CA PRO A 8 -7.16 -18.51 -5.51
C PRO A 8 -7.99 -17.27 -5.85
N ASP A 9 -8.39 -16.51 -4.83
CA ASP A 9 -9.23 -15.31 -4.97
C ASP A 9 -8.41 -14.02 -5.12
N ILE A 10 -7.08 -14.10 -5.09
CA ILE A 10 -6.18 -12.95 -5.18
C ILE A 10 -5.28 -13.09 -6.40
N HIS A 11 -5.38 -12.11 -7.30
CA HIS A 11 -4.45 -12.00 -8.42
C HIS A 11 -3.40 -10.92 -8.12
N VAL A 12 -2.15 -11.35 -7.92
CA VAL A 12 -1.01 -10.43 -7.75
C VAL A 12 -0.63 -9.88 -9.12
N VAL A 13 -1.09 -8.66 -9.43
CA VAL A 13 -0.85 -8.01 -10.73
C VAL A 13 0.56 -7.40 -10.83
N ALA A 14 1.18 -7.06 -9.70
CA ALA A 14 2.54 -6.54 -9.64
C ALA A 14 3.10 -6.52 -8.20
N THR A 15 4.40 -6.24 -8.10
CA THR A 15 5.13 -6.05 -6.84
C THR A 15 6.03 -4.83 -6.97
N ALA A 16 6.28 -4.13 -5.86
CA ALA A 16 7.21 -3.01 -5.79
C ALA A 16 8.12 -3.15 -4.56
N SER A 17 9.31 -2.56 -4.64
CA SER A 17 10.35 -2.60 -3.60
C SER A 17 10.46 -1.32 -2.77
N ASN A 18 9.77 -0.26 -3.18
CA ASN A 18 9.75 1.05 -2.53
C ASN A 18 8.47 1.83 -2.88
N GLY A 19 8.19 2.92 -2.14
CA GLY A 19 6.96 3.69 -2.33
C GLY A 19 6.84 4.38 -3.69
N LEU A 20 7.95 4.80 -4.30
CA LEU A 20 7.92 5.46 -5.61
C LEU A 20 7.56 4.46 -6.71
N GLU A 21 8.22 3.30 -6.72
CA GLU A 21 7.89 2.19 -7.63
C GLU A 21 6.45 1.71 -7.43
N ALA A 22 5.98 1.66 -6.18
CA ALA A 22 4.60 1.28 -5.88
C ALA A 22 3.60 2.25 -6.54
N VAL A 23 3.84 3.56 -6.48
CA VAL A 23 3.00 4.55 -7.14
C VAL A 23 2.99 4.36 -8.66
N GLU A 24 4.15 4.14 -9.28
CA GLU A 24 4.27 3.93 -10.73
C GLU A 24 3.53 2.66 -11.18
N VAL A 25 3.74 1.55 -10.48
CA VAL A 25 3.13 0.25 -10.77
C VAL A 25 1.61 0.31 -10.62
N VAL A 26 1.11 0.97 -9.57
CA VAL A 26 -0.33 1.11 -9.34
C VAL A 26 -0.99 1.92 -10.45
N LYS A 27 -0.32 2.96 -10.97
CA LYS A 27 -0.83 3.73 -12.13
C LYS A 27 -0.89 2.90 -13.42
N GLN A 28 0.03 1.94 -13.58
CA GLN A 28 0.08 1.09 -14.78
C GLN A 28 -0.91 -0.08 -14.70
N THR A 29 -1.09 -0.67 -13.52
CA THR A 29 -1.85 -1.92 -13.34
C THR A 29 -3.27 -1.71 -12.80
N VAL A 30 -3.54 -0.55 -12.21
CA VAL A 30 -4.87 -0.15 -11.70
C VAL A 30 -5.53 -1.22 -10.82
N PRO A 31 -4.86 -1.68 -9.74
CA PRO A 31 -5.38 -2.74 -8.88
C PRO A 31 -6.56 -2.26 -8.02
N ASP A 32 -7.42 -3.20 -7.60
CA ASP A 32 -8.50 -2.93 -6.64
C ASP A 32 -7.98 -2.66 -5.22
N VAL A 33 -6.85 -3.29 -4.86
CA VAL A 33 -6.26 -3.21 -3.53
C VAL A 33 -4.74 -3.23 -3.62
N VAL A 34 -4.10 -2.45 -2.75
CA VAL A 34 -2.66 -2.40 -2.54
C VAL A 34 -2.37 -2.82 -1.12
N LEU A 35 -1.48 -3.79 -0.95
CA LEU A 35 -0.90 -4.14 0.34
C LEU A 35 0.45 -3.41 0.46
N MET A 36 0.56 -2.48 1.40
CA MET A 36 1.65 -1.50 1.46
C MET A 36 2.40 -1.57 2.78
N ASP A 37 3.72 -1.72 2.76
CA ASP A 37 4.53 -1.61 3.98
C ASP A 37 4.73 -0.14 4.37
N VAL A 38 4.63 0.18 5.67
CA VAL A 38 4.96 1.52 6.19
C VAL A 38 6.43 1.87 5.94
N SER A 39 7.33 0.92 6.22
CA SER A 39 8.77 1.12 6.28
C SER A 39 9.44 0.66 5.00
N MET A 40 9.45 1.53 3.99
CA MET A 40 10.11 1.30 2.71
C MET A 40 11.25 2.28 2.45
N PRO A 41 12.28 1.89 1.67
CA PRO A 41 13.34 2.80 1.24
C PRO A 41 12.79 3.82 0.22
N ILE A 42 13.54 4.91 0.00
CA ILE A 42 13.27 5.98 -1.00
C ILE A 42 12.02 6.82 -0.70
N MET A 43 10.84 6.20 -0.68
CA MET A 43 9.56 6.80 -0.31
C MET A 43 8.83 5.80 0.59
N ASN A 44 8.34 6.29 1.73
CA ASN A 44 7.67 5.41 2.69
C ASN A 44 6.23 5.11 2.26
N GLY A 45 5.60 4.12 2.90
CA GLY A 45 4.23 3.70 2.53
C GLY A 45 3.16 4.74 2.81
N ILE A 46 3.37 5.64 3.78
CA ILE A 46 2.42 6.69 4.13
C ILE A 46 2.41 7.75 3.02
N GLU A 47 3.58 8.24 2.62
CA GLU A 47 3.75 9.18 1.51
C GLU A 47 3.20 8.61 0.20
N ALA A 48 3.49 7.35 -0.09
CA ALA A 48 2.94 6.66 -1.26
C ALA A 48 1.40 6.58 -1.20
N THR A 49 0.83 6.31 -0.02
CA THR A 49 -0.62 6.25 0.17
C THR A 49 -1.28 7.61 -0.06
N GLU A 50 -0.71 8.70 0.45
CA GLU A 50 -1.22 10.06 0.24
C GLU A 50 -1.27 10.44 -1.25
N LEU A 51 -0.21 10.11 -1.99
CA LEU A 51 -0.15 10.32 -3.44
C LEU A 51 -1.20 9.48 -4.17
N LEU A 52 -1.27 8.19 -3.86
CA LEU A 52 -2.25 7.28 -4.47
C LEU A 52 -3.68 7.72 -4.19
N LYS A 53 -3.98 8.24 -2.99
CA LYS A 53 -5.32 8.73 -2.68
C LYS A 53 -5.69 10.01 -3.40
N THR A 54 -4.70 10.87 -3.66
CA THR A 54 -4.90 12.11 -4.42
C THR A 54 -5.13 11.81 -5.90
N GLU A 55 -4.37 10.89 -6.48
CA GLU A 55 -4.41 10.61 -7.92
C GLU A 55 -5.41 9.51 -8.31
N LEU A 56 -5.60 8.49 -7.46
CA LEU A 56 -6.37 7.28 -7.71
C LEU A 56 -7.26 6.93 -6.50
N PRO A 57 -8.27 7.77 -6.19
CA PRO A 57 -9.05 7.65 -4.95
C PRO A 57 -9.79 6.30 -4.80
N PHE A 58 -10.04 5.61 -5.91
CA PHE A 58 -10.71 4.31 -5.96
C PHE A 58 -9.82 3.14 -5.51
N VAL A 59 -8.49 3.28 -5.58
CA VAL A 59 -7.56 2.24 -5.13
C VAL A 59 -7.59 2.16 -3.60
N ARG A 60 -7.83 0.97 -3.05
CA ARG A 60 -7.83 0.76 -1.60
C ARG A 60 -6.44 0.37 -1.11
N VAL A 61 -5.93 1.05 -0.09
CA VAL A 61 -4.61 0.76 0.47
C VAL A 61 -4.76 0.14 1.85
N LEU A 62 -4.30 -1.09 2.01
CA LEU A 62 -4.18 -1.80 3.28
C LEU A 62 -2.72 -1.74 3.73
N MET A 63 -2.47 -1.13 4.88
CA MET A 63 -1.10 -0.95 5.37
C MET A 63 -0.65 -2.14 6.22
N LEU A 64 0.57 -2.60 5.99
CA LEU A 64 1.29 -3.57 6.82
C LEU A 64 2.17 -2.81 7.79
N THR A 65 2.02 -3.08 9.08
CA THR A 65 2.87 -2.49 10.12
C THR A 65 3.31 -3.54 11.13
N MET A 66 4.60 -3.63 11.40
CA MET A 66 5.11 -4.37 12.56
C MET A 66 5.10 -3.54 13.84
N HIS A 67 4.70 -2.26 13.75
CA HIS A 67 4.62 -1.35 14.88
C HIS A 67 3.17 -1.21 15.36
N ASP A 68 2.95 -1.39 16.66
CA ASP A 68 1.68 -1.22 17.38
C ASP A 68 1.51 0.21 17.94
N ASN A 69 2.39 1.13 17.56
CA ASN A 69 2.34 2.50 18.05
C ASN A 69 1.10 3.25 17.52
N ARG A 70 0.24 3.66 18.45
CA ARG A 70 -0.99 4.42 18.19
C ARG A 70 -0.78 5.68 17.35
N GLU A 71 0.36 6.33 17.45
CA GLU A 71 0.67 7.53 16.65
C GLU A 71 0.82 7.18 15.15
N TYR A 72 1.43 6.03 14.85
CA TYR A 72 1.56 5.54 13.47
C TYR A 72 0.21 5.15 12.88
N ILE A 73 -0.65 4.51 13.68
CA ILE A 73 -2.02 4.17 13.27
C ILE A 73 -2.79 5.43 12.85
N MET A 74 -2.70 6.50 13.64
CA MET A 74 -3.37 7.76 13.31
C MET A 74 -2.84 8.37 12.01
N LYS A 75 -1.53 8.39 11.80
CA LYS A 75 -0.89 8.90 10.57
C LYS A 75 -1.33 8.11 9.33
N VAL A 76 -1.32 6.78 9.44
CA VAL A 76 -1.75 5.87 8.37
C VAL A 76 -3.23 6.08 7.98
N MET A 77 -4.11 6.21 8.98
CA MET A 77 -5.53 6.47 8.71
C MET A 77 -5.75 7.85 8.09
N GLN A 78 -4.99 8.87 8.51
CA GLN A 78 -5.04 10.22 7.93
C GLN A 78 -4.56 10.26 6.48
N ALA A 79 -3.57 9.45 6.12
CA ALA A 79 -3.11 9.29 4.74
C ALA A 79 -4.17 8.64 3.82
N GLY A 80 -5.22 8.05 4.40
CA GLY A 80 -6.35 7.47 3.67
C GLY A 80 -6.25 5.96 3.45
N ALA A 81 -5.41 5.26 4.21
CA ALA A 81 -5.48 3.80 4.25
C ALA A 81 -6.86 3.34 4.74
N VAL A 82 -7.34 2.21 4.18
CA VAL A 82 -8.64 1.65 4.57
C VAL A 82 -8.54 0.74 5.81
N GLY A 83 -7.32 0.41 6.23
CA GLY A 83 -7.05 -0.41 7.41
C GLY A 83 -5.56 -0.67 7.59
N ILE A 84 -5.25 -1.39 8.67
CA ILE A 84 -3.90 -1.86 9.01
C ILE A 84 -3.94 -3.36 9.32
N CYS A 85 -2.87 -4.07 9.01
CA CYS A 85 -2.67 -5.48 9.33
C CYS A 85 -1.30 -5.70 9.96
#